data_AF-A0A8T6HRU0-F1
#
_entry.id   AF-A0A8T6HRU0-F1
#
_cell.length_a   1.000
_cell.length_b   1.000
_cell.length_c   1.000
_cell.angle_alpha   90.00
_cell.angle_beta   90.00
_cell.angle_gamma   90.00
#
_symmetry.space_group_name_H-M   'P 1'
#
loop_
_entity.id
_entity.type
_entity.pdbx_description
1 polymer ?
#
loop_
_entity_poly.entity_id
_entity_poly.type
_entity_poly.pdbx_seq_one_letter_code
_entity_poly.pdbx_strand_id
1 'polypeptide(L)'
;MSEINREEKAMSLRSPVNFDIVADNMLDIAEFTVEKYEFRNDTVLSAEMRENALKEIRNSLWVKVEEMRRRRKKILEEMFSLAEETLDEILRDKG
;
A
#
# COMPACT_ATOMS: atom_id res chain seq x y z
N MET A 1 -33.73 18.10 12.22
CA MET A 1 -32.73 18.98 11.58
C MET A 1 -31.42 18.88 12.35
N SER A 2 -30.60 17.86 12.03
CA SER A 2 -29.19 17.79 12.47
C SER A 2 -28.48 16.62 11.76
N GLU A 3 -28.49 16.62 10.43
CA GLU A 3 -27.72 15.66 9.62
C GLU A 3 -26.37 16.25 9.15
N ILE A 4 -26.00 17.45 9.59
CA ILE A 4 -24.90 18.21 8.98
C ILE A 4 -23.50 17.85 9.51
N ASN A 5 -23.35 17.12 10.63
CA ASN A 5 -22.04 17.01 11.31
C ASN A 5 -21.37 15.62 11.33
N ARG A 6 -21.80 14.65 10.51
CA ARG A 6 -21.09 13.35 10.43
C ARG A 6 -20.06 13.26 9.31
N GLU A 7 -20.11 14.12 8.30
CA GLU A 7 -19.20 14.02 7.14
C GLU A 7 -17.88 14.80 7.30
N GLU A 8 -17.77 15.74 8.24
CA GLU A 8 -16.56 16.57 8.39
C GLU A 8 -15.38 15.91 9.14
N LYS A 9 -15.57 14.73 9.75
CA LYS A 9 -14.51 14.02 10.50
C LYS A 9 -13.77 12.94 9.72
N ALA A 10 -14.00 12.82 8.41
CA ALA A 10 -13.11 12.04 7.57
C ALA A 10 -11.82 12.86 7.37
N MET A 11 -10.89 12.72 8.33
CA MET A 11 -9.50 13.14 8.17
C MET A 11 -9.04 12.78 6.76
N SER A 12 -8.94 13.78 5.88
CA SER A 12 -8.37 13.61 4.55
C SER A 12 -6.87 13.40 4.74
N LEU A 13 -6.49 12.16 5.06
CA LEU A 13 -5.12 11.67 5.00
C LEU A 13 -4.69 11.72 3.53
N ARG A 14 -4.27 12.89 3.06
CA ARG A 14 -3.61 13.04 1.76
C ARG A 14 -2.51 11.98 1.69
N SER A 15 -2.61 11.07 0.72
CA SER A 15 -1.63 10.01 0.56
C SER A 15 -0.29 10.66 0.17
N PRO A 16 0.78 10.53 0.97
CA PRO A 16 2.11 11.02 0.58
C PRO A 16 2.76 10.15 -0.51
N VAL A 17 2.11 9.06 -0.91
CA VAL A 17 2.62 8.09 -1.90
C VAL A 17 2.14 8.49 -3.28
N ASN A 18 3.09 8.74 -4.19
CA ASN A 18 2.85 8.88 -5.62
C ASN A 18 2.80 7.48 -6.26
N PHE A 19 1.63 7.10 -6.78
CA PHE A 19 1.41 5.76 -7.32
C PHE A 19 1.99 5.55 -8.72
N ASP A 20 2.22 6.61 -9.48
CA ASP A 20 2.89 6.51 -10.78
C ASP A 20 4.35 6.08 -10.57
N ILE A 21 5.03 6.69 -9.59
CA ILE A 21 6.38 6.31 -9.19
C ILE A 21 6.42 4.85 -8.67
N VAL A 22 5.39 4.40 -7.96
CA VAL A 22 5.32 3.02 -7.49
C VAL A 22 5.16 2.05 -8.66
N ALA A 23 4.37 2.40 -9.68
CA ALA A 23 4.17 1.58 -10.87
C ALA A 23 5.44 1.48 -11.72
N ASP A 24 6.15 2.59 -11.93
CA ASP A 24 7.42 2.62 -12.68
C ASP A 24 8.48 1.76 -11.99
N ASN A 25 8.66 1.92 -10.68
CA ASN A 25 9.60 1.10 -9.91
C ASN A 25 9.23 -0.40 -9.95
N MET A 26 7.94 -0.76 -10.05
CA MET A 26 7.54 -2.16 -10.17
C MET A 26 7.92 -2.76 -11.53
N LEU A 27 7.88 -1.95 -12.60
CA LEU A 27 8.33 -2.40 -13.91
C LEU A 27 9.83 -2.68 -13.88
N ASP A 28 10.64 -1.77 -13.33
CA ASP A 28 12.09 -1.96 -13.19
C ASP A 28 12.43 -3.23 -12.38
N ILE A 29 11.72 -3.47 -11.28
CA ILE A 29 11.89 -4.69 -10.47
C ILE A 29 11.52 -5.94 -11.28
N ALA A 30 10.44 -5.88 -12.05
CA ALA A 30 10.01 -7.00 -12.89
C ALA A 30 11.03 -7.30 -13.99
N GLU A 31 11.52 -6.27 -14.69
CA GLU A 31 12.55 -6.38 -15.72
C GLU A 31 13.82 -6.99 -15.17
N PHE A 32 14.36 -6.44 -14.09
CA PHE A 32 15.54 -6.97 -13.43
C PHE A 32 15.35 -8.44 -12.99
N THR A 33 14.16 -8.80 -12.50
CA THR A 33 13.87 -10.16 -12.08
C THR A 33 13.92 -11.14 -13.25
N VAL A 34 13.36 -10.76 -14.40
CA VAL A 34 13.38 -11.58 -15.61
C VAL A 34 14.79 -11.69 -16.17
N GLU A 35 15.54 -10.59 -16.28
CA GLU A 35 16.93 -10.59 -16.74
C GLU A 35 17.83 -11.46 -15.86
N LYS A 36 17.65 -11.36 -14.54
CA LYS A 36 18.37 -12.20 -13.58
C LYS A 36 18.05 -13.67 -13.75
N TYR A 37 16.81 -14.02 -14.09
CA TYR A 37 16.42 -15.40 -14.38
C TYR A 37 17.12 -15.90 -15.64
N GLU A 38 17.04 -15.15 -16.74
CA GLU A 38 17.68 -15.50 -18.03
C GLU A 38 19.20 -15.69 -17.86
N PHE A 39 19.87 -14.74 -17.20
CA PHE A 39 21.29 -14.82 -16.91
C PHE A 39 21.67 -16.06 -16.07
N ARG A 40 20.89 -16.36 -15.02
CA ARG A 40 21.19 -17.49 -14.13
C ARG A 40 20.99 -18.85 -14.78
N ASN A 41 20.08 -18.95 -15.74
CA ASN A 41 19.72 -20.21 -16.38
C ASN A 41 20.33 -20.34 -17.78
N ASP A 42 21.18 -19.39 -18.19
CA ASP A 42 21.78 -19.33 -19.52
C ASP A 42 20.74 -19.53 -20.64
N THR A 43 19.64 -18.81 -20.52
CA THR A 43 18.47 -18.94 -21.40
C THR A 43 17.93 -17.57 -21.79
N VAL A 44 17.17 -17.53 -22.87
CA VAL A 44 16.45 -16.34 -23.34
C VAL A 44 14.99 -16.71 -23.47
N LEU A 45 14.13 -15.97 -22.78
CA LEU A 45 12.68 -16.18 -22.90
C LEU A 45 12.20 -15.70 -24.26
N SER A 46 11.16 -16.34 -24.79
CA SER A 46 10.45 -15.77 -25.94
C SER A 46 9.83 -14.42 -25.55
N ALA A 47 9.61 -13.55 -26.53
CA ALA A 47 9.00 -12.24 -26.29
C ALA A 47 7.65 -12.37 -25.55
N GLU A 48 6.82 -13.33 -25.95
CA GLU A 48 5.53 -13.62 -25.30
C GLU A 48 5.70 -14.08 -23.84
N MET A 49 6.65 -14.98 -23.57
CA MET A 49 6.91 -15.44 -22.20
C MET A 49 7.46 -14.31 -21.33
N ARG A 50 8.33 -13.47 -21.87
CA ARG A 50 8.89 -12.31 -21.18
C ARG A 50 7.79 -11.31 -20.82
N GLU A 51 6.94 -10.94 -21.78
CA GLU A 51 5.83 -10.01 -21.55
C GLU A 51 4.86 -10.54 -20.47
N ASN A 52 4.49 -11.82 -20.57
CA ASN A 52 3.64 -12.47 -19.57
C ASN A 52 4.30 -12.47 -18.18
N ALA A 53 5.59 -12.78 -18.09
CA ALA A 53 6.33 -12.76 -16.83
C ALA A 53 6.35 -11.36 -16.19
N LEU A 54 6.66 -10.32 -16.98
CA LEU A 54 6.66 -8.94 -16.50
C LEU A 54 5.29 -8.53 -15.94
N LYS A 55 4.22 -8.86 -16.67
CA LYS A 55 2.86 -8.57 -16.26
C LYS A 55 2.50 -9.26 -14.94
N GLU A 56 2.77 -10.56 -14.82
CA GLU A 56 2.43 -11.34 -13.62
C GLU A 56 3.26 -10.93 -12.40
N ILE A 57 4.54 -10.61 -12.58
CA ILE A 57 5.39 -10.06 -11.50
C ILE A 57 4.81 -8.73 -11.03
N ARG A 58 4.51 -7.80 -11.95
CA ARG A 58 3.94 -6.49 -11.59
C ARG A 58 2.61 -6.63 -10.85
N ASN A 59 1.71 -7.51 -11.31
CA ASN A 59 0.44 -7.78 -10.65
C ASN A 59 0.67 -8.31 -9.21
N SER A 60 1.62 -9.23 -9.04
CA SER A 60 1.97 -9.79 -7.73
C SER A 60 2.55 -8.73 -6.78
N LEU A 61 3.41 -7.85 -7.28
CA LEU A 61 3.96 -6.72 -6.52
C LEU A 61 2.85 -5.73 -6.11
N TRP A 62 1.88 -5.48 -7.00
CA TRP A 62 0.75 -4.61 -6.70
C TRP A 62 -0.11 -5.14 -5.55
N VAL A 63 -0.40 -6.44 -5.54
CA VAL A 63 -1.14 -7.09 -4.44
C VAL A 63 -0.43 -6.83 -3.09
N LYS A 64 0.90 -6.91 -3.05
CA LYS A 64 1.68 -6.59 -1.84
C LYS A 64 1.57 -5.13 -1.42
N VAL A 65 1.55 -4.19 -2.38
CA VAL A 65 1.29 -2.78 -2.08
C VAL A 65 -0.11 -2.57 -1.50
N GLU A 66 -1.13 -3.23 -2.04
CA GLU A 66 -2.48 -3.13 -1.49
C GLU A 66 -2.57 -3.69 -0.07
N GLU A 67 -1.93 -4.83 0.21
CA GLU A 67 -1.84 -5.38 1.57
C GLU A 67 -1.19 -4.38 2.53
N MET A 68 -0.07 -3.75 2.14
CA MET A 68 0.59 -2.72 2.94
C MET A 68 -0.31 -1.51 3.18
N ARG A 69 -1.08 -1.07 2.17
CA ARG A 69 -2.06 0.02 2.31
C ARG A 69 -3.15 -0.32 3.32
N ARG A 70 -3.73 -1.52 3.23
CA ARG A 70 -4.77 -1.99 4.18
C ARG A 70 -4.20 -2.05 5.60
N ARG A 71 -2.99 -2.60 5.76
CA ARG A 71 -2.31 -2.66 7.06
C ARG A 71 -2.04 -1.27 7.64
N ARG A 72 -1.54 -0.33 6.82
CA ARG A 72 -1.31 1.06 7.25
C ARG A 72 -2.60 1.72 7.73
N LYS A 73 -3.71 1.54 7.01
CA LYS A 73 -5.01 2.06 7.42
C LYS A 73 -5.42 1.53 8.79
N LYS A 74 -5.31 0.21 9.00
CA LYS A 74 -5.65 -0.42 10.28
C LYS A 74 -4.80 0.13 11.44
N ILE A 75 -3.50 0.27 11.23
CA ILE A 75 -2.58 0.83 12.24
C ILE A 75 -3.00 2.26 12.60
N LEU A 76 -3.35 3.09 11.61
CA LEU A 76 -3.81 4.46 11.89
C LEU A 76 -5.11 4.47 12.70
N GLU A 77 -6.07 3.60 12.37
CA GLU A 77 -7.31 3.45 13.14
C GLU A 77 -7.01 3.07 14.60
N GLU A 78 -6.15 2.07 14.82
CA GLU A 78 -5.72 1.63 16.16
C GLU A 78 -5.02 2.76 16.93
N MET A 79 -4.18 3.56 16.28
CA MET A 79 -3.50 4.70 16.90
C MET A 79 -4.49 5.79 17.33
N PHE A 80 -5.51 6.07 16.51
CA PHE A 80 -6.55 7.04 16.86
C PHE A 80 -7.39 6.56 18.03
N SER A 81 -7.83 5.30 18.00
CA SER A 81 -8.59 4.72 19.12
C SER A 81 -7.79 4.77 20.42
N LEU A 82 -6.51 4.38 20.40
CA LEU A 82 -5.65 4.45 21.58
C LEU A 82 -5.50 5.89 22.11
N ALA A 83 -5.35 6.87 21.21
CA ALA A 83 -5.24 8.27 21.60
C ALA A 83 -6.53 8.80 22.24
N GLU A 84 -7.70 8.41 21.73
CA GLU A 84 -9.01 8.75 22.31
C GLU A 84 -9.20 8.09 23.68
N GLU A 85 -8.93 6.78 23.79
CA GLU A 85 -9.01 6.03 25.06
C GLU A 85 -8.12 6.66 26.14
N THR A 86 -6.88 6.98 25.80
CA THR A 86 -5.93 7.62 26.72
C THR A 86 -6.44 8.98 27.22
N LEU A 87 -7.06 9.78 26.33
CA LEU A 87 -7.62 11.07 26.71
C LEU A 87 -8.82 10.90 27.64
N ASP A 88 -9.71 9.97 27.33
CA ASP A 88 -10.89 9.66 28.14
C ASP A 88 -10.51 9.22 29.55
N GLU A 89 -9.48 8.39 29.70
CA GLU A 89 -8.96 7.96 31.02
C GLU A 89 -8.49 9.16 31.85
N ILE A 90 -7.68 10.05 31.26
CA ILE A 90 -7.17 11.25 31.94
C ILE A 90 -8.31 12.18 32.39
N LEU A 91 -9.37 12.30 31.57
CA LEU A 91 -10.51 13.15 31.89
C LEU A 91 -11.42 12.54 32.96
N ARG A 92 -11.56 11.21 33.00
CA ARG A 92 -12.31 10.50 34.05
C ARG A 92 -11.63 10.56 35.42
N ASP A 93 -10.30 10.44 35.46
CA ASP A 93 -9.54 10.51 36.72
C ASP A 93 -9.49 11.91 37.35
N LYS A 94 -9.90 12.95 36.60
CA LYS A 94 -9.94 14.35 37.06
C LYS A 94 -11.35 14.87 37.38
N GLY A 95 -12.39 14.05 37.23
CA GLY A 95 -13.79 14.37 37.58
C GLY A 95 -14.25 13.61 38.81
#